data_AF-A0A3D4Y1G2-F1
#
_entry.id   AF-A0A3D4Y1G2-F1
#
_cell.length_a   1.000
_cell.length_b   1.000
_cell.length_c   1.000
_cell.angle_alpha   90.00
_cell.angle_beta   90.00
_cell.angle_gamma   90.00
#
_symmetry.space_group_name_H-M   'P 1'
#
loop_
_entity.id
_entity.type
_entity.pdbx_description
1 polymer ?
#
loop_
_entity_poly.entity_id
_entity_poly.type
_entity_poly.pdbx_seq_one_letter_code
_entity_poly.pdbx_strand_id
1 'polypeptide(L)' 'MIDNVTFGGFVRTLRKEKQMTQLELAKILNLSDKTISKWEQGVSHS' A
#
# COMPACT_ATOMS: atom_id res chain seq x y z
N MET A 1 -5.40 20.07 7.30
CA MET A 1 -5.71 18.65 7.56
C MET A 1 -4.37 17.94 7.56
N ILE A 2 -4.04 17.24 8.63
CA ILE A 2 -2.73 16.61 8.77
C ILE A 2 -2.71 15.44 7.78
N ASP A 3 -2.07 15.64 6.64
CA ASP A 3 -1.59 14.55 5.80
C ASP A 3 -0.51 13.80 6.58
N ASN A 4 -0.93 13.03 7.59
CA ASN A 4 -0.15 11.95 8.15
C ASN A 4 -0.14 10.88 7.06
N VAL A 5 0.64 11.12 6.00
CA VAL A 5 0.82 10.18 4.91
C VAL A 5 1.51 8.97 5.51
N THR A 6 0.71 8.05 6.02
CA THR A 6 1.21 6.75 6.42
C THR A 6 1.75 6.10 5.16
N PHE A 7 2.82 5.32 5.30
CA PHE A 7 3.42 4.60 4.17
C PHE A 7 2.36 3.83 3.36
N GLY A 8 1.35 3.29 4.05
CA GLY A 8 0.14 2.72 3.45
C GLY A 8 -0.68 3.65 2.56
N GLY A 9 -0.95 4.87 3.04
CA GLY A 9 -1.65 5.90 2.27
C GLY A 9 -0.89 6.30 1.01
N PHE A 10 0.43 6.48 1.11
CA PHE A 10 1.29 6.79 -0.03
C PHE A 10 1.27 5.69 -1.08
N VAL A 11 1.46 4.44 -0.64
CA VAL A 11 1.42 3.25 -1.51
C VAL A 11 0.08 3.13 -2.23
N ARG A 12 -1.04 3.37 -1.53
CA ARG A 12 -2.38 3.33 -2.10
C ARG A 12 -2.60 4.39 -3.17
N THR A 13 -2.12 5.61 -2.94
CA THR A 13 -2.22 6.72 -3.89
C THR A 13 -1.42 6.41 -5.15
N LEU A 14 -0.14 6.06 -5.00
CA LEU A 14 0.72 5.66 -6.14
C LEU A 14 0.15 4.49 -6.94
N ARG A 15 -0.40 3.49 -6.23
CA ARG A 15 -1.03 2.33 -6.88
C ARG A 15 -2.21 2.76 -7.77
N LYS A 16 -3.05 3.67 -7.26
CA LYS A 16 -4.18 4.21 -8.02
C LYS A 16 -3.74 5.08 -9.20
N GLU A 17 -2.73 5.93 -9.02
CA GLU A 17 -2.17 6.75 -10.09
C GLU A 17 -1.62 5.91 -11.23
N LYS A 18 -0.97 4.79 -10.90
CA LYS A 18 -0.45 3.85 -11.89
C LYS A 18 -1.47 2.81 -12.37
N GLN A 19 -2.74 2.90 -11.93
CA GLN A 19 -3.82 1.96 -12.25
C GLN A 19 -3.45 0.49 -11.98
N MET A 20 -2.71 0.24 -10.91
CA MET A 20 -2.19 -1.09 -10.58
C MET A 20 -3.06 -1.80 -9.56
N THR A 21 -3.06 -3.13 -9.58
CA THR A 21 -3.66 -3.93 -8.50
C THR A 21 -2.69 -4.11 -7.33
N GLN A 22 -3.20 -4.47 -6.15
CA GLN A 22 -2.34 -4.80 -5.00
C GLN A 22 -1.40 -5.97 -5.34
N LEU A 23 -1.87 -6.94 -6.13
CA LEU A 23 -1.09 -8.08 -6.59
C LEU A 23 0.05 -7.67 -7.53
N GLU A 24 -0.20 -6.76 -8.47
CA GLU A 24 0.86 -6.26 -9.36
C GLU A 24 1.93 -5.48 -8.61
N LEU A 25 1.52 -4.63 -7.68
CA LEU A 25 2.46 -3.95 -6.81
C LEU A 25 3.26 -4.95 -5.95
N ALA A 26 2.60 -5.98 -5.43
CA ALA A 26 3.25 -7.04 -4.67
C ALA A 26 4.29 -7.80 -5.50
N LYS A 27 3.98 -8.14 -6.75
CA LYS A 27 4.92 -8.76 -7.70
C LYS A 27 6.14 -7.89 -7.97
N ILE A 28 5.95 -6.57 -8.16
CA ILE A 28 7.05 -5.64 -8.42
C ILE A 28 7.97 -5.50 -7.21
N LEU A 29 7.39 -5.43 -6.02
CA LEU A 29 8.15 -5.34 -4.77
C LEU A 29 8.65 -6.70 -4.28
N ASN A 30 8.32 -7.78 -5.00
CA ASN A 30 8.58 -9.17 -4.62
C ASN A 30 8.07 -9.49 -3.20
N LEU A 31 6.91 -8.93 -2.85
CA LEU A 31 6.22 -9.11 -1.59
C LEU A 31 4.93 -9.91 -1.82
N SER A 32 4.31 -10.35 -0.73
CA SER A 32 2.96 -10.91 -0.78
C SER A 32 1.90 -9.81 -0.89
N ASP A 33 0.80 -10.07 -1.59
CA ASP A 33 -0.38 -9.21 -1.65
C ASP A 33 -0.93 -8.89 -0.24
N LYS A 34 -0.82 -9.84 0.69
CA LYS A 34 -1.14 -9.64 2.11
C LYS A 34 -0.28 -8.56 2.77
N THR A 35 1.00 -8.45 2.40
CA THR A 35 1.90 -7.39 2.91
C THR A 35 1.42 -6.02 2.43
N ILE A 36 1.07 -5.91 1.15
CA ILE A 36 0.53 -4.67 0.56
C ILE A 36 -0.81 -4.30 1.20
N SER A 37 -1.70 -5.27 1.42
CA SER A 37 -2.97 -5.05 2.14
C SER A 37 -2.74 -4.53 3.56
N LYS A 38 -1.78 -5.11 4.31
CA LYS A 38 -1.45 -4.65 5.66
C LYS A 38 -0.91 -3.23 5.67
N TRP A 39 -0.05 -2.90 4.71
CA TRP A 39 0.46 -1.54 4.52
C TRP A 39 -0.69 -0.57 4.24
N GLU A 40 -1.50 -0.82 3.22
CA GLU A 40 -2.61 0.07 2.82
C GLU A 40 -3.71 0.22 3.90
N GLN A 41 -3.93 -0.81 4.73
CA GLN A 41 -4.94 -0.78 5.80
C GLN A 41 -4.44 -0.12 7.09
N GLY A 42 -3.13 0.15 7.23
CA GLY A 42 -2.58 0.79 8.42
C GLY A 42 -2.70 -0.03 9.71
N VAL A 43 -2.90 -1.36 9.60
CA VAL A 43 -2.88 -2.29 10.74
C VAL A 43 -1.43 -2.56 11.15
N SER A 44 -0.78 -1.54 11.68
CA SER A 44 0.28 -1.72 12.67
C SER A 44 -0.42 -2.15 13.95
N HIS A 45 -0.67 -3.45 14.11
CA HIS A 45 -1.03 -3.95 15.43
C HIS A 45 0.15 -3.66 16.36
N SER A 46 -0.13 -2.90 17.42
CA SER A 46 0.73 -2.65 18.57
C SER A 46 1.37 -3.93 19.11
#